data_AF-A0A444RQH8-F1
#
_entry.id   AF-A0A444RQH8-F1
#
_cell.length_a   1.000
_cell.length_b   1.000
_cell.length_c   1.000
_cell.angle_alpha   90.00
_cell.angle_beta   90.00
_cell.angle_gamma   90.00
#
_symmetry.space_group_name_H-M   'P 1'
#
loop_
_entity.id
_entity.type
_entity.pdbx_description
1 polymer ?
#
loop_
_entity_poly.entity_id
_entity_poly.type
_entity_poly.pdbx_seq_one_letter_code
_entity_poly.pdbx_strand_id
1 'polypeptide(L)'
;MAQGWPGPRSVSGTTYSARLTEGGTKDYVYNVRDYGILRPKLVYNCKLVPALCKNAMRYLGGGTTSQFHFDAFRVQKKRDAGRNAKKSRVDARRDESCPTNWINNGRCPEGDQPDWTWKSGGQINPLVKAQMHIDEDGVQHRNRLAKVEEIRVADASEPLGYRVETQSTPYGAILSCDEFPAASWIEGGNGASTYCAPISAGCAASASTATEQDWQGDGHNALGRWFTAMAQGKLTPFSPKPDYTIFKFDYLADTTQGATVGDAVWVEVRGKKRYCFGPKPSTGSDCQPTYPDDPAPVNP
;
A
#
# COMPACT_ATOMS: atom_id res chain seq x y z
N MET A 1 -19.47 20.70 5.46
CA MET A 1 -19.02 19.40 6.03
C MET A 1 -19.06 19.51 7.55
N ALA A 2 -19.46 18.47 8.27
CA ALA A 2 -19.45 18.53 9.73
C ALA A 2 -18.01 18.74 10.23
N GLN A 3 -17.79 19.69 11.13
CA GLN A 3 -16.56 19.73 11.94
C GLN A 3 -16.43 18.35 12.60
N GLY A 4 -15.52 17.51 12.13
CA GLY A 4 -15.40 16.15 12.69
C GLY A 4 -14.79 15.16 11.75
N TRP A 5 -15.18 15.29 10.49
CA TRP A 5 -15.06 14.29 9.46
C TRP A 5 -13.81 14.54 8.59
N PRO A 6 -13.16 13.50 8.03
CA PRO A 6 -13.47 12.07 8.14
C PRO A 6 -12.70 11.30 9.22
N GLY A 7 -11.61 11.83 9.77
CA GLY A 7 -10.73 11.09 10.69
C GLY A 7 -11.15 11.11 12.16
N PRO A 8 -10.72 10.10 12.97
CA PRO A 8 -10.79 10.18 14.42
C PRO A 8 -10.02 11.39 14.97
N ARG A 9 -10.59 12.07 15.97
CA ARG A 9 -10.00 13.23 16.64
C ARG A 9 -9.63 12.91 18.06
N SER A 10 -8.47 13.36 18.53
CA SER A 10 -8.13 13.26 19.95
C SER A 10 -9.15 14.02 20.80
N VAL A 11 -9.71 13.33 21.79
CA VAL A 11 -10.60 13.88 22.82
C VAL A 11 -9.78 14.13 24.09
N SER A 12 -8.99 13.15 24.52
CA SER A 12 -8.09 13.25 25.66
C SER A 12 -7.12 12.06 25.71
N GLY A 13 -5.82 12.32 25.83
CA GLY A 13 -4.81 11.26 25.92
C GLY A 13 -4.89 10.27 24.75
N THR A 14 -5.19 8.99 25.06
CA THR A 14 -5.38 7.91 24.09
C THR A 14 -6.82 7.78 23.57
N THR A 15 -7.69 8.71 23.93
CA THR A 15 -9.12 8.67 23.61
C THR A 15 -9.39 9.49 22.36
N TYR A 16 -10.03 8.89 21.36
CA TYR A 16 -10.38 9.52 20.09
C TYR A 16 -11.88 9.50 19.87
N SER A 17 -12.42 10.39 19.03
CA SER A 17 -13.81 10.33 18.57
C SER A 17 -13.94 10.46 17.06
N ALA A 18 -14.86 9.69 16.48
CA ALA A 18 -15.06 9.64 15.04
C ALA A 18 -16.48 9.18 14.69
N ARG A 19 -17.01 9.71 13.61
CA ARG A 19 -18.21 9.18 12.96
C ARG A 19 -17.84 7.96 12.13
N LEU A 20 -18.77 7.03 11.97
CA LEU A 20 -18.53 5.83 11.14
C LEU A 20 -18.69 6.13 9.64
N THR A 21 -19.63 7.00 9.29
CA THR A 21 -20.06 7.25 7.91
C THR A 21 -20.29 8.72 7.65
N GLU A 22 -20.15 9.12 6.39
CA GLU A 22 -20.47 10.46 5.92
C GLU A 22 -21.93 10.82 6.28
N GLY A 23 -22.14 12.03 6.80
CA GLY A 23 -23.45 12.49 7.27
C GLY A 23 -23.99 11.75 8.50
N GLY A 24 -23.17 10.94 9.18
CA GLY A 24 -23.52 10.39 10.49
C GLY A 24 -23.69 11.50 11.53
N THR A 25 -24.57 11.28 12.51
CA THR A 25 -24.82 12.22 13.61
C THR A 25 -24.23 11.76 14.94
N LYS A 26 -23.88 10.46 15.06
CA LYS A 26 -23.29 9.88 16.26
C LYS A 26 -21.77 9.83 16.14
N ASP A 27 -21.11 10.53 17.06
CA ASP A 27 -19.69 10.35 17.32
C ASP A 27 -19.52 9.14 18.25
N TYR A 28 -18.60 8.26 17.88
CA TYR A 28 -18.19 7.15 18.73
C TYR A 28 -16.87 7.54 19.37
N VAL A 29 -16.65 7.11 20.61
CA VAL A 29 -15.40 7.32 21.34
C VAL A 29 -14.61 6.01 21.30
N TYR A 30 -13.30 6.10 21.17
CA TYR A 30 -12.39 4.98 20.97
C TYR A 30 -11.18 5.16 21.87
N ASN A 31 -10.62 4.07 22.39
CA ASN A 31 -9.29 4.09 22.98
C ASN A 31 -8.28 3.54 21.98
N VAL A 32 -7.19 4.26 21.77
CA VAL A 32 -6.03 3.75 21.04
C VAL A 32 -5.41 2.62 21.83
N ARG A 33 -5.43 1.41 21.25
CA ARG A 33 -4.77 0.25 21.85
C ARG A 33 -3.28 0.28 21.57
N ASP A 34 -2.51 -0.05 22.59
CA ASP A 34 -1.08 -0.30 22.48
C ASP A 34 -0.79 -1.71 22.98
N TYR A 35 -0.33 -2.57 22.07
CA TYR A 35 0.01 -3.96 22.40
C TYR A 35 1.39 -4.10 23.03
N GLY A 36 2.10 -3.00 23.31
CA GLY A 36 3.40 -3.00 23.98
C GLY A 36 4.42 -3.85 23.22
N ILE A 37 4.95 -4.90 23.84
CA ILE A 37 5.89 -5.82 23.20
C ILE A 37 5.29 -6.57 21.99
N LEU A 38 3.97 -6.65 21.90
CA LEU A 38 3.23 -7.25 20.79
C LEU A 38 2.76 -6.21 19.75
N ARG A 39 3.25 -4.96 19.84
CA ARG A 39 2.95 -3.95 18.82
C ARG A 39 3.52 -4.41 17.46
N PRO A 40 2.69 -4.46 16.41
CA PRO A 40 3.18 -4.82 15.09
C PRO A 40 3.99 -3.67 14.50
N LYS A 41 4.98 -4.02 13.67
CA LYS A 41 5.69 -3.10 12.81
C LYS A 41 5.40 -3.42 11.36
N LEU A 42 4.94 -2.44 10.59
CA LEU A 42 4.82 -2.52 9.13
C LEU A 42 6.14 -2.07 8.50
N VAL A 43 6.71 -2.90 7.65
CA VAL A 43 8.01 -2.64 7.02
C VAL A 43 7.89 -2.66 5.50
N TYR A 44 8.46 -1.65 4.85
CA TYR A 44 8.61 -1.54 3.41
C TYR A 44 10.09 -1.74 3.05
N ASN A 45 10.39 -2.70 2.17
CA ASN A 45 11.73 -2.85 1.58
C ASN A 45 11.93 -1.80 0.48
N CYS A 46 12.68 -0.74 0.74
CA CYS A 46 12.82 0.38 -0.19
C CYS A 46 13.57 0.04 -1.48
N LYS A 47 14.17 -1.15 -1.60
CA LYS A 47 14.69 -1.65 -2.88
C LYS A 47 13.61 -2.27 -3.76
N LEU A 48 12.55 -2.82 -3.17
CA LEU A 48 11.45 -3.47 -3.89
C LEU A 48 10.21 -2.59 -4.03
N VAL A 49 10.00 -1.67 -3.08
CA VAL A 49 8.90 -0.69 -3.08
C VAL A 49 9.40 0.76 -3.04
N PRO A 50 10.24 1.18 -4.01
CA PRO A 50 10.87 2.49 -3.98
C PRO A 50 9.88 3.65 -4.09
N ALA A 51 8.77 3.52 -4.84
CA ALA A 51 7.77 4.59 -4.93
C ALA A 51 7.07 4.81 -3.58
N LEU A 52 6.70 3.73 -2.89
CA LEU A 52 6.08 3.82 -1.55
C LEU A 52 7.04 4.40 -0.52
N CYS A 53 8.29 3.92 -0.48
CA CYS A 53 9.28 4.45 0.45
C CYS A 53 9.57 5.92 0.19
N LYS A 54 9.61 6.33 -1.07
CA LYS A 54 9.81 7.74 -1.43
C LYS A 54 8.68 8.63 -0.94
N ASN A 55 7.43 8.20 -1.12
CA ASN A 55 6.27 8.92 -0.58
C ASN A 55 6.32 9.00 0.95
N ALA A 56 6.64 7.89 1.61
CA ALA A 56 6.75 7.82 3.07
C ALA A 56 7.85 8.75 3.61
N MET A 57 9.05 8.69 3.04
CA MET A 57 10.17 9.55 3.44
C MET A 57 9.87 11.03 3.16
N ARG A 58 9.15 11.36 2.10
CA ARG A 58 8.71 12.74 1.82
C ARG A 58 7.81 13.27 2.95
N TYR A 59 6.85 12.46 3.40
CA TYR A 59 5.99 12.82 4.54
C TYR A 59 6.79 12.94 5.85
N LEU A 60 7.74 12.03 6.07
CA LEU A 60 8.54 11.95 7.29
C LEU A 60 9.75 12.92 7.30
N GLY A 61 9.86 13.84 6.35
CA GLY A 61 10.98 14.79 6.29
C GLY A 61 12.35 14.13 6.11
N GLY A 62 12.41 13.02 5.38
CA GLY A 62 13.61 12.19 5.16
C GLY A 62 13.82 11.10 6.21
N GLY A 63 12.98 11.03 7.25
CA GLY A 63 13.01 9.94 8.23
C GLY A 63 12.50 8.61 7.64
N THR A 64 12.92 7.50 8.23
CA THR A 64 12.53 6.14 7.81
C THR A 64 11.63 5.42 8.81
N THR A 65 11.46 5.96 10.01
CA THR A 65 10.67 5.33 11.06
C THR A 65 9.62 6.28 11.61
N SER A 66 8.47 5.74 11.97
CA SER A 66 7.43 6.49 12.68
C SER A 66 6.52 5.53 13.45
N GLN A 67 5.58 6.09 14.20
CA GLN A 67 4.47 5.37 14.81
C GLN A 67 3.16 5.94 14.28
N PHE A 68 2.23 5.06 13.96
CA PHE A 68 0.93 5.42 13.40
C PHE A 68 -0.19 4.64 14.08
N HIS A 69 -1.44 5.05 13.79
CA HIS A 69 -2.62 4.40 14.34
C HIS A 69 -3.44 3.77 13.22
N PHE A 70 -3.53 2.45 13.21
CA PHE A 70 -4.32 1.73 12.23
C PHE A 70 -5.81 1.81 12.59
N ASP A 71 -6.64 2.13 11.61
CA ASP A 71 -8.10 2.13 11.70
C ASP A 71 -8.67 0.93 10.93
N ALA A 72 -8.94 -0.13 11.70
CA ALA A 72 -9.47 -1.39 11.21
C ALA A 72 -10.96 -1.31 10.86
N PHE A 73 -11.66 -0.20 11.13
CA PHE A 73 -13.07 -0.11 10.83
C PHE A 73 -13.35 -0.19 9.33
N ARG A 74 -14.34 -1.01 8.97
CA ARG A 74 -14.87 -1.12 7.62
C ARG A 74 -16.40 -1.11 7.69
N VAL A 75 -17.02 -0.31 6.82
CA VAL A 75 -18.48 -0.37 6.64
C VAL A 75 -18.81 -1.59 5.80
N GLN A 76 -19.71 -2.44 6.28
CA GLN A 76 -20.28 -3.50 5.43
C GLN A 76 -21.15 -2.84 4.37
N LYS A 77 -20.62 -2.72 3.14
CA LYS A 77 -21.41 -2.22 2.00
C LYS A 77 -22.50 -3.25 1.71
N LYS A 78 -23.77 -2.88 1.88
CA LYS A 78 -24.88 -3.70 1.36
C LYS A 78 -24.70 -3.80 -0.16
N ARG A 79 -24.84 -5.01 -0.69
CA ARG A 79 -24.59 -5.33 -2.11
C ARG A 79 -25.37 -4.43 -3.08
N ASP A 80 -26.50 -3.87 -2.63
CA ASP A 80 -27.43 -3.07 -3.43
C ASP A 80 -27.39 -1.56 -3.13
N ALA A 81 -26.47 -1.08 -2.28
CA ALA A 81 -26.46 0.33 -1.86
C ALA A 81 -26.09 1.33 -2.99
N GLY A 82 -25.62 0.83 -4.13
CA GLY A 82 -25.29 1.63 -5.32
C GLY A 82 -24.27 2.74 -5.05
N ARG A 83 -24.18 3.73 -5.95
CA ARG A 83 -23.29 4.91 -5.80
C ARG A 83 -23.70 5.86 -4.67
N ASN A 84 -24.87 5.65 -4.06
CA ASN A 84 -25.42 6.46 -2.97
C ASN A 84 -25.13 5.88 -1.58
N ALA A 85 -24.34 4.80 -1.50
CA ALA A 85 -23.89 4.26 -0.24
C ALA A 85 -23.09 5.32 0.53
N LYS A 86 -23.42 5.53 1.81
CA LYS A 86 -22.64 6.42 2.67
C LYS A 86 -21.18 5.97 2.69
N LYS A 87 -20.26 6.90 2.41
CA LYS A 87 -18.82 6.62 2.46
C LYS A 87 -18.40 6.29 3.88
N SER A 88 -17.55 5.27 4.02
CA SER A 88 -16.86 5.06 5.29
C SER A 88 -15.84 6.18 5.51
N ARG A 89 -15.41 6.39 6.76
CA ARG A 89 -14.33 7.35 7.03
C ARG A 89 -12.99 7.01 6.36
N VAL A 90 -12.75 5.74 6.08
CA VAL A 90 -11.56 5.30 5.31
C VAL A 90 -11.71 5.72 3.86
N ASP A 91 -12.87 5.45 3.23
CA ASP A 91 -13.14 5.91 1.86
C ASP A 91 -13.04 7.44 1.76
N ALA A 92 -13.56 8.18 2.76
CA ALA A 92 -13.52 9.63 2.77
C ALA A 92 -12.10 10.21 2.96
N ARG A 93 -11.24 9.61 3.80
CA ARG A 93 -9.82 9.99 3.87
C ARG A 93 -9.12 9.75 2.53
N ARG A 94 -9.39 8.60 1.89
CA ARG A 94 -8.84 8.31 0.56
C ARG A 94 -9.28 9.35 -0.46
N ASP A 95 -10.54 9.78 -0.44
CA ASP A 95 -11.01 10.84 -1.34
C ASP A 95 -10.35 12.21 -1.10
N GLU A 96 -9.88 12.49 0.13
CA GLU A 96 -9.14 13.72 0.44
C GLU A 96 -7.71 13.70 -0.10
N SER A 97 -7.01 12.56 0.02
CA SER A 97 -5.63 12.42 -0.46
C SER A 97 -5.57 12.08 -1.95
N CYS A 98 -6.30 11.05 -2.35
CA CYS A 98 -6.32 10.45 -3.68
C CYS A 98 -7.73 10.42 -4.27
N PRO A 99 -8.36 11.57 -4.57
CA PRO A 99 -9.65 11.60 -5.26
C PRO A 99 -9.58 10.91 -6.63
N THR A 100 -10.72 10.42 -7.14
CA THR A 100 -10.80 9.67 -8.40
C THR A 100 -10.13 10.37 -9.59
N ASN A 101 -10.14 11.71 -9.64
CA ASN A 101 -9.54 12.51 -10.70
C ASN A 101 -8.09 12.94 -10.42
N TRP A 102 -7.50 12.58 -9.27
CA TRP A 102 -6.14 12.96 -8.88
C TRP A 102 -5.13 12.68 -9.99
N ILE A 103 -5.26 11.53 -10.66
CA ILE A 103 -4.34 11.10 -11.71
C ILE A 103 -4.58 11.79 -13.06
N ASN A 104 -5.79 12.30 -13.30
CA ASN A 104 -6.17 12.89 -14.59
C ASN A 104 -5.56 14.29 -14.80
N ASN A 105 -4.89 14.83 -13.79
CA ASN A 105 -4.27 16.16 -13.83
C ASN A 105 -2.83 16.14 -14.39
N GLY A 106 -2.44 15.09 -15.12
CA GLY A 106 -1.08 14.96 -15.68
C GLY A 106 0.02 14.83 -14.62
N ARG A 107 -0.34 14.39 -13.40
CA ARG A 107 0.60 14.30 -12.27
C ARG A 107 1.56 13.11 -12.40
N CYS A 108 1.15 12.04 -13.08
CA CYS A 108 1.96 10.85 -13.28
C CYS A 108 2.53 10.75 -14.70
N PRO A 109 3.76 10.25 -14.86
CA PRO A 109 4.73 9.98 -13.80
C PRO A 109 5.22 11.28 -13.14
N GLU A 110 5.67 11.21 -11.89
CA GLU A 110 6.37 12.36 -11.30
C GLU A 110 7.76 12.48 -11.92
N GLY A 111 8.32 13.70 -11.98
CA GLY A 111 9.61 13.95 -12.63
C GLY A 111 10.79 13.19 -12.02
N ASP A 112 10.60 12.66 -10.81
CA ASP A 112 11.58 11.89 -10.07
C ASP A 112 11.13 10.43 -9.82
N GLN A 113 10.23 9.92 -10.67
CA GLN A 113 9.70 8.55 -10.60
C GLN A 113 10.85 7.53 -10.48
N PRO A 114 10.89 6.69 -9.44
CA PRO A 114 11.94 5.68 -9.32
C PRO A 114 11.73 4.55 -10.33
N ASP A 115 12.83 3.88 -10.67
CA ASP A 115 12.76 2.55 -11.25
C ASP A 115 12.05 1.60 -10.29
N TRP A 116 11.26 0.67 -10.82
CA TRP A 116 10.39 -0.19 -10.03
C TRP A 116 10.71 -1.66 -10.27
N THR A 117 10.35 -2.49 -9.29
CA THR A 117 10.58 -3.94 -9.38
C THR A 117 9.33 -4.65 -9.89
N TRP A 118 9.52 -5.58 -10.81
CA TRP A 118 8.43 -6.31 -11.46
C TRP A 118 8.74 -7.82 -11.58
N LYS A 119 7.70 -8.63 -11.83
CA LYS A 119 7.81 -10.09 -11.92
C LYS A 119 7.51 -10.55 -13.35
N SER A 120 8.37 -11.40 -13.91
CA SER A 120 8.07 -12.16 -15.13
C SER A 120 8.58 -13.59 -14.97
N GLY A 121 7.78 -14.59 -15.34
CA GLY A 121 8.22 -15.99 -15.41
C GLY A 121 8.77 -16.62 -14.12
N GLY A 122 8.50 -16.05 -12.94
CA GLY A 122 9.03 -16.55 -11.66
C GLY A 122 10.42 -16.03 -11.27
N GLN A 123 11.02 -15.14 -12.08
CA GLN A 123 12.26 -14.44 -11.74
C GLN A 123 11.97 -13.00 -11.29
N ILE A 124 12.70 -12.56 -10.26
CA ILE A 124 12.80 -11.14 -9.90
C ILE A 124 13.83 -10.56 -10.85
N ASN A 125 13.39 -9.87 -11.89
CA ASN A 125 14.32 -9.13 -12.73
C ASN A 125 14.80 -7.90 -11.93
N PRO A 126 16.12 -7.66 -11.83
CA PRO A 126 16.64 -6.46 -11.19
C PRO A 126 16.06 -5.23 -11.89
N LEU A 127 15.50 -4.30 -11.11
CA LEU A 127 15.06 -2.94 -11.46
C LEU A 127 15.00 -2.66 -12.97
N VAL A 128 13.89 -3.01 -13.61
CA VAL A 128 13.68 -2.60 -15.01
C VAL A 128 13.13 -1.19 -14.96
N LYS A 129 13.72 -0.29 -15.76
CA LYS A 129 13.32 1.10 -15.83
C LYS A 129 11.82 1.22 -16.01
N ALA A 130 11.16 1.95 -15.11
CA ALA A 130 9.76 2.32 -15.30
C ALA A 130 9.70 3.23 -16.51
N GLN A 131 9.20 2.73 -17.64
CA GLN A 131 8.86 3.62 -18.74
C GLN A 131 7.36 3.60 -18.91
N MET A 132 6.81 4.80 -19.13
CA MET A 132 5.44 4.92 -19.55
C MET A 132 5.31 4.29 -20.93
N HIS A 133 4.25 3.50 -21.13
CA HIS A 133 3.94 3.01 -22.45
C HIS A 133 3.51 4.19 -23.33
N ILE A 134 4.19 4.34 -24.46
CA ILE A 134 3.85 5.28 -25.52
C ILE A 134 3.29 4.42 -26.65
N ASP A 135 2.02 4.63 -27.01
CA ASP A 135 1.39 3.90 -28.11
C ASP A 135 2.01 4.36 -29.46
N GLU A 136 1.79 3.60 -30.54
CA GLU A 136 2.37 3.86 -31.89
C GLU A 136 2.11 5.28 -32.42
N ASP A 137 1.04 5.94 -31.97
CA ASP A 137 0.68 7.33 -32.32
C ASP A 137 1.40 8.39 -31.47
N GLY A 138 2.34 8.00 -30.60
CA GLY A 138 3.05 8.90 -29.68
C GLY A 138 2.24 9.32 -28.45
N VAL A 139 1.06 8.72 -28.22
CA VAL A 139 0.16 9.10 -27.12
C VAL A 139 0.35 8.19 -25.91
N GLN A 140 0.62 8.78 -24.75
CA GLN A 140 0.71 8.09 -23.47
C GLN A 140 -0.71 7.77 -22.94
N HIS A 141 -1.25 6.61 -23.30
CA HIS A 141 -2.58 6.24 -22.85
C HIS A 141 -2.58 5.71 -21.39
N ARG A 142 -3.35 6.40 -20.53
CA ARG A 142 -3.88 5.90 -19.24
C ARG A 142 -2.84 5.54 -18.17
N ASN A 143 -1.72 6.26 -18.10
CA ASN A 143 -0.69 6.02 -17.08
C ASN A 143 -0.17 4.56 -17.06
N ARG A 144 -0.17 3.90 -18.23
CA ARG A 144 0.28 2.52 -18.39
C ARG A 144 1.79 2.44 -18.30
N LEU A 145 2.27 1.40 -17.64
CA LEU A 145 3.68 1.05 -17.62
C LEU A 145 4.01 0.10 -18.77
N ALA A 146 5.22 0.22 -19.29
CA ALA A 146 5.77 -0.66 -20.30
C ALA A 146 6.96 -1.45 -19.77
N LYS A 147 7.12 -2.67 -20.30
CA LYS A 147 8.39 -3.37 -20.36
C LYS A 147 9.22 -2.74 -21.47
N VAL A 148 10.46 -2.39 -21.17
CA VAL A 148 11.41 -1.90 -22.17
C VAL A 148 12.62 -2.81 -22.21
N GLU A 149 12.90 -3.38 -23.38
CA GLU A 149 14.00 -4.32 -23.61
C GLU A 149 14.76 -3.96 -24.88
N GLU A 150 16.07 -4.19 -24.87
CA GLU A 150 16.88 -4.16 -26.09
C GLU A 150 16.76 -5.50 -26.81
N ILE A 151 16.25 -5.47 -28.05
CA ILE A 151 16.15 -6.62 -28.92
C ILE A 151 17.13 -6.50 -30.08
N ARG A 152 17.64 -7.64 -30.55
CA ARG A 152 18.48 -7.69 -31.76
C ARG A 152 17.60 -8.02 -32.94
N VAL A 153 17.49 -7.10 -33.88
CA VAL A 153 16.72 -7.28 -35.11
C VAL A 153 17.69 -7.55 -36.24
N ALA A 154 17.49 -8.66 -36.94
CA ALA A 154 18.34 -9.04 -38.06
C ALA A 154 18.36 -7.94 -39.11
N ASP A 155 19.56 -7.52 -39.50
CA ASP A 155 19.79 -6.44 -40.44
C ASP A 155 21.07 -6.72 -41.23
N ALA A 156 20.92 -7.09 -42.49
CA ALA A 156 22.04 -7.42 -43.36
C ALA A 156 22.90 -6.20 -43.74
N SER A 157 22.44 -4.98 -43.46
CA SER A 157 23.20 -3.74 -43.69
C SER A 157 24.13 -3.38 -42.53
N GLU A 158 23.94 -3.99 -41.36
CA GLU A 158 24.78 -3.75 -40.18
C GLU A 158 26.03 -4.67 -40.20
N PRO A 159 27.21 -4.19 -39.74
CA PRO A 159 28.45 -4.99 -39.71
C PRO A 159 28.35 -6.30 -38.91
N LEU A 160 27.45 -6.34 -37.93
CA LEU A 160 27.22 -7.51 -37.07
C LEU A 160 26.04 -8.38 -37.54
N GLY A 161 25.38 -8.03 -38.65
CA GLY A 161 24.20 -8.72 -39.17
C GLY A 161 22.91 -8.46 -38.38
N TYR A 162 22.95 -7.54 -37.41
CA TYR A 162 21.80 -7.11 -36.63
C TYR A 162 21.96 -5.66 -36.17
N ARG A 163 20.83 -4.97 -36.00
CA ARG A 163 20.74 -3.72 -35.24
C ARG A 163 20.12 -3.98 -33.87
N VAL A 164 20.44 -3.13 -32.90
CA VAL A 164 19.80 -3.15 -31.58
C VAL A 164 18.65 -2.16 -31.60
N GLU A 165 17.45 -2.64 -31.32
CA GLU A 165 16.24 -1.82 -31.18
C GLU A 165 15.71 -1.89 -29.75
N THR A 166 15.06 -0.81 -29.32
CA THR A 166 14.34 -0.78 -28.06
C THR A 166 12.89 -1.18 -28.28
N GLN A 167 12.47 -2.31 -27.72
CA GLN A 167 11.09 -2.76 -27.75
C GLN A 167 10.36 -2.32 -26.49
N SER A 168 9.24 -1.61 -26.66
CA SER A 168 8.31 -1.24 -25.57
C SER A 168 7.04 -2.08 -25.68
N THR A 169 6.71 -2.86 -24.65
CA THR A 169 5.47 -3.64 -24.60
C THR A 169 4.64 -3.26 -23.39
N PRO A 170 3.30 -3.15 -23.50
CA PRO A 170 2.44 -2.87 -22.36
C PRO A 170 2.67 -3.88 -21.23
N TYR A 171 2.69 -3.39 -19.99
CA TYR A 171 2.74 -4.24 -18.82
C TYR A 171 1.43 -4.19 -18.04
N GLY A 172 1.17 -5.23 -17.24
CA GLY A 172 -0.05 -5.41 -16.46
C GLY A 172 -0.13 -4.53 -15.22
N ALA A 173 0.32 -3.28 -15.32
CA ALA A 173 0.31 -2.29 -14.25
C ALA A 173 0.12 -0.87 -14.81
N ILE A 174 -0.48 -0.01 -14.00
CA ILE A 174 -0.57 1.43 -14.22
C ILE A 174 0.04 2.17 -13.04
N LEU A 175 0.43 3.44 -13.23
CA LEU A 175 0.61 4.32 -12.09
C LEU A 175 -0.75 4.71 -11.52
N SER A 176 -0.84 4.82 -10.20
CA SER A 176 -1.98 5.41 -9.49
C SER A 176 -1.52 6.26 -8.33
N CYS A 177 -2.48 6.94 -7.70
CA CYS A 177 -2.24 7.70 -6.48
C CYS A 177 -1.98 6.75 -5.31
N ASP A 178 -0.78 6.82 -4.76
CA ASP A 178 -0.46 6.33 -3.43
C ASP A 178 -0.55 7.49 -2.41
N GLU A 179 -1.00 7.17 -1.20
CA GLU A 179 -1.16 8.12 -0.10
C GLU A 179 -0.40 7.63 1.15
N PHE A 180 0.39 8.52 1.73
CA PHE A 180 1.11 8.25 2.97
C PHE A 180 1.01 9.44 3.92
N PRO A 181 0.51 9.27 5.16
CA PRO A 181 -0.10 8.07 5.74
C PRO A 181 -1.31 7.54 4.97
N ALA A 182 -1.51 6.22 4.98
CA ALA A 182 -2.60 5.60 4.24
C ALA A 182 -3.97 5.97 4.83
N ALA A 183 -5.03 5.99 4.01
CA ALA A 183 -6.39 6.27 4.50
C ALA A 183 -6.93 5.25 5.53
N SER A 184 -6.29 4.07 5.61
CA SER A 184 -6.55 3.07 6.65
C SER A 184 -5.93 3.45 8.00
N TRP A 185 -5.21 4.56 8.12
CA TRP A 185 -4.59 5.08 9.34
C TRP A 185 -5.20 6.41 9.73
N ILE A 186 -5.24 6.73 11.04
CA ILE A 186 -5.86 7.96 11.55
C ILE A 186 -5.21 9.21 10.94
N GLU A 187 -3.91 9.13 10.71
CA GLU A 187 -3.09 10.21 10.16
C GLU A 187 -3.25 10.39 8.64
N GLY A 188 -3.94 9.46 7.96
CA GLY A 188 -4.21 9.57 6.53
C GLY A 188 -5.35 10.52 6.20
N GLY A 189 -5.49 10.87 4.93
CA GLY A 189 -6.46 11.87 4.46
C GLY A 189 -5.82 13.25 4.29
N ASN A 190 -6.52 14.30 4.72
CA ASN A 190 -6.01 15.66 4.61
C ASN A 190 -4.61 15.81 5.27
N GLY A 191 -3.63 16.25 4.48
CA GLY A 191 -2.23 16.40 4.90
C GLY A 191 -1.34 15.20 4.61
N ALA A 192 -1.87 14.10 4.07
CA ALA A 192 -1.06 13.01 3.55
C ALA A 192 -0.22 13.47 2.36
N SER A 193 1.01 12.94 2.27
CA SER A 193 1.80 13.00 1.05
C SER A 193 1.19 12.06 0.02
N THR A 194 1.22 12.47 -1.26
CA THR A 194 0.76 11.63 -2.35
C THR A 194 1.86 11.47 -3.39
N TYR A 195 1.92 10.30 -3.99
CA TYR A 195 2.93 9.97 -4.99
C TYR A 195 2.39 9.01 -6.05
N CYS A 196 2.95 9.05 -7.25
CA CYS A 196 2.65 8.05 -8.28
C CYS A 196 3.35 6.73 -7.96
N ALA A 197 2.58 5.68 -7.68
CA ALA A 197 3.12 4.33 -7.47
C ALA A 197 2.46 3.33 -8.43
N PRO A 198 3.11 2.21 -8.78
CA PRO A 198 2.51 1.19 -9.63
C PRO A 198 1.43 0.41 -8.87
N ILE A 199 0.31 0.13 -9.53
CA ILE A 199 -0.74 -0.82 -9.11
C ILE A 199 -1.06 -1.78 -10.25
N SER A 200 -1.36 -3.03 -9.91
CA SER A 200 -1.84 -4.05 -10.84
C SER A 200 -3.04 -3.56 -11.66
N ALA A 201 -2.96 -3.72 -12.98
CA ALA A 201 -4.05 -3.42 -13.91
C ALA A 201 -3.92 -4.31 -15.16
N GLY A 202 -4.90 -5.20 -15.36
CA GLY A 202 -4.95 -6.01 -16.57
C GLY A 202 -5.23 -5.17 -17.83
N CYS A 203 -4.65 -5.54 -18.97
CA CYS A 203 -5.02 -4.99 -20.28
C CYS A 203 -5.07 -6.10 -21.34
N ALA A 204 -5.68 -5.84 -22.50
CA ALA A 204 -5.90 -6.85 -23.54
C ALA A 204 -4.60 -7.56 -24.01
N ALA A 205 -3.44 -6.93 -23.84
CA ALA A 205 -2.13 -7.43 -24.26
C ALA A 205 -1.27 -8.01 -23.12
N SER A 206 -1.67 -7.86 -21.84
CA SER A 206 -0.86 -8.38 -20.71
C SER A 206 -1.70 -8.74 -19.48
N ALA A 207 -1.35 -9.85 -18.84
CA ALA A 207 -1.94 -10.26 -17.57
C ALA A 207 -1.58 -9.27 -16.46
N SER A 208 -2.53 -9.01 -15.56
CA SER A 208 -2.32 -8.17 -14.38
C SER A 208 -1.15 -8.68 -13.54
N THR A 209 -0.24 -7.79 -13.14
CA THR A 209 0.90 -8.16 -12.29
C THR A 209 0.85 -7.38 -10.99
N ALA A 210 0.99 -8.08 -9.86
CA ALA A 210 1.08 -7.44 -8.55
C ALA A 210 2.31 -6.54 -8.46
N THR A 211 2.12 -5.35 -7.91
CA THR A 211 3.15 -4.31 -7.78
C THR A 211 3.15 -3.73 -6.36
N GLU A 212 3.86 -2.61 -6.18
CA GLU A 212 4.07 -1.98 -4.88
C GLU A 212 2.76 -1.74 -4.09
N GLN A 213 1.76 -1.11 -4.71
CA GLN A 213 0.49 -0.82 -4.02
C GLN A 213 -0.34 -2.07 -3.68
N ASP A 214 -0.22 -3.15 -4.46
CA ASP A 214 -0.86 -4.42 -4.11
C ASP A 214 -0.23 -4.99 -2.82
N TRP A 215 1.10 -5.00 -2.74
CA TRP A 215 1.82 -5.45 -1.54
C TRP A 215 1.60 -4.54 -0.33
N GLN A 216 1.44 -3.22 -0.56
CA GLN A 216 0.99 -2.30 0.47
C GLN A 216 -0.38 -2.69 1.01
N GLY A 217 -1.35 -2.92 0.12
CA GLY A 217 -2.71 -3.33 0.49
C GLY A 217 -2.71 -4.63 1.29
N ASP A 218 -1.89 -5.60 0.89
CA ASP A 218 -1.68 -6.84 1.63
C ASP A 218 -1.08 -6.60 3.03
N GLY A 219 -0.09 -5.71 3.15
CA GLY A 219 0.49 -5.30 4.43
C GLY A 219 -0.55 -4.66 5.37
N HIS A 220 -1.43 -3.79 4.84
CA HIS A 220 -2.51 -3.20 5.63
C HIS A 220 -3.55 -4.24 6.03
N ASN A 221 -3.87 -5.19 5.15
CA ASN A 221 -4.75 -6.32 5.49
C ASN A 221 -4.12 -7.20 6.58
N ALA A 222 -2.81 -7.41 6.56
CA ALA A 222 -2.08 -8.14 7.59
C ALA A 222 -2.12 -7.45 8.95
N LEU A 223 -2.01 -6.12 9.01
CA LEU A 223 -2.25 -5.35 10.25
C LEU A 223 -3.66 -5.62 10.80
N GLY A 224 -4.69 -5.61 9.94
CA GLY A 224 -6.05 -5.95 10.34
C GLY A 224 -6.20 -7.40 10.85
N ARG A 225 -5.53 -8.37 10.21
CA ARG A 225 -5.52 -9.77 10.65
C ARG A 225 -4.82 -9.95 11.99
N TRP A 226 -3.68 -9.28 12.20
CA TRP A 226 -2.98 -9.27 13.47
C TRP A 226 -3.88 -8.76 14.60
N PHE A 227 -4.58 -7.65 14.35
CA PHE A 227 -5.55 -7.11 15.29
C PHE A 227 -6.66 -8.12 15.65
N THR A 228 -7.28 -8.76 14.65
CA THR A 228 -8.32 -9.79 14.91
C THR A 228 -7.77 -10.98 15.70
N ALA A 229 -6.53 -11.40 15.43
CA ALA A 229 -5.87 -12.46 16.19
C ALA A 229 -5.63 -12.05 17.66
N MET A 230 -5.16 -10.82 17.88
CA MET A 230 -4.98 -10.26 19.23
C MET A 230 -6.30 -10.11 20.00
N ALA A 231 -7.39 -9.85 19.29
CA ALA A 231 -8.74 -9.85 19.83
C ALA A 231 -9.34 -11.26 20.02
N GLN A 232 -8.57 -12.33 19.82
CA GLN A 232 -9.02 -13.73 19.90
C GLN A 232 -10.23 -14.03 18.99
N GLY A 233 -10.32 -13.38 17.82
CA GLY A 233 -11.45 -13.55 16.90
C GLY A 233 -12.79 -13.01 17.40
N LYS A 234 -12.85 -12.43 18.61
CA LYS A 234 -14.09 -11.86 19.18
C LYS A 234 -14.55 -10.59 18.46
N LEU A 235 -13.71 -10.05 17.59
CA LEU A 235 -13.92 -8.79 16.90
C LEU A 235 -13.53 -8.92 15.43
N THR A 236 -14.39 -8.38 14.57
CA THR A 236 -14.15 -8.26 13.14
C THR A 236 -14.07 -6.78 12.76
N PRO A 237 -13.43 -6.43 11.62
CA PRO A 237 -13.45 -5.08 11.04
C PRO A 237 -14.86 -4.47 10.85
N PHE A 238 -15.89 -5.31 10.84
CA PHE A 238 -17.30 -4.94 10.66
C PHE A 238 -18.08 -4.86 11.98
N SER A 239 -17.44 -5.14 13.12
CA SER A 239 -18.09 -5.07 14.43
C SER A 239 -18.51 -3.63 14.74
N PRO A 240 -19.74 -3.41 15.25
CA PRO A 240 -20.16 -2.09 15.69
C PRO A 240 -19.47 -1.64 16.98
N LYS A 241 -18.62 -2.49 17.59
CA LYS A 241 -17.85 -2.19 18.80
C LYS A 241 -16.63 -1.33 18.45
N PRO A 242 -16.72 0.00 18.58
CA PRO A 242 -15.76 0.92 18.01
C PRO A 242 -14.43 0.87 18.75
N ASP A 243 -14.46 0.71 20.09
CA ASP A 243 -13.32 0.78 21.03
C ASP A 243 -12.10 -0.07 20.70
N TYR A 244 -12.25 -1.01 19.77
CA TYR A 244 -11.19 -1.92 19.38
C TYR A 244 -10.67 -1.65 17.98
N THR A 245 -11.32 -0.80 17.19
CA THR A 245 -10.95 -0.62 15.78
C THR A 245 -9.66 0.16 15.57
N ILE A 246 -9.07 0.74 16.63
CA ILE A 246 -7.89 1.59 16.55
C ILE A 246 -6.75 1.03 17.41
N PHE A 247 -5.58 0.82 16.81
CA PHE A 247 -4.38 0.38 17.52
C PHE A 247 -3.10 0.99 16.95
N LYS A 248 -2.07 1.11 17.79
CA LYS A 248 -0.74 1.58 17.41
C LYS A 248 0.03 0.52 16.65
N PHE A 249 0.77 0.94 15.64
CA PHE A 249 1.79 0.13 15.00
C PHE A 249 3.02 0.99 14.70
N ASP A 250 4.18 0.35 14.69
CA ASP A 250 5.42 1.02 14.29
C ASP A 250 5.60 0.88 12.76
N TYR A 251 6.28 1.83 12.14
CA TYR A 251 6.55 1.83 10.71
C TYR A 251 8.05 1.90 10.45
N LEU A 252 8.51 1.20 9.41
CA LEU A 252 9.88 1.27 8.91
C LEU A 252 9.91 1.24 7.37
N ALA A 253 10.53 2.26 6.79
CA ALA A 253 11.06 2.26 5.42
C ALA A 253 12.49 1.70 5.47
N ASP A 254 12.64 0.40 5.24
CA ASP A 254 13.91 -0.30 5.35
C ASP A 254 14.76 -0.08 4.08
N THR A 255 15.82 0.73 4.23
CA THR A 255 16.78 1.04 3.17
C THR A 255 17.99 0.09 3.15
N THR A 256 18.08 -0.83 4.11
CA THR A 256 19.24 -1.71 4.32
C THR A 256 19.11 -3.06 3.63
N GLN A 257 17.88 -3.49 3.31
CA GLN A 257 17.64 -4.77 2.63
C GLN A 257 18.11 -4.74 1.17
N GLY A 258 18.52 -5.91 0.67
CA GLY A 258 18.80 -6.11 -0.74
C GLY A 258 17.54 -6.31 -1.59
N ALA A 259 17.67 -6.16 -2.91
CA ALA A 259 16.62 -6.46 -3.88
C ALA A 259 16.37 -7.97 -4.09
N THR A 260 17.22 -8.84 -3.52
CA THR A 260 17.11 -10.30 -3.60
C THR A 260 16.22 -10.90 -2.51
N VAL A 261 15.89 -10.13 -1.47
CA VAL A 261 15.00 -10.52 -0.39
C VAL A 261 13.58 -10.32 -0.89
N GLY A 262 12.89 -11.39 -1.33
CA GLY A 262 11.62 -11.31 -2.03
C GLY A 262 10.40 -10.81 -1.22
N ASP A 263 10.62 -10.28 -0.02
CA ASP A 263 9.65 -9.57 0.81
C ASP A 263 9.74 -8.07 0.50
N ALA A 264 8.76 -7.57 -0.25
CA ALA A 264 8.59 -6.15 -0.52
C ALA A 264 7.94 -5.42 0.65
N VAL A 265 6.95 -6.05 1.29
CA VAL A 265 6.24 -5.53 2.45
C VAL A 265 6.05 -6.66 3.45
N TRP A 266 6.28 -6.42 4.74
CA TRP A 266 5.93 -7.38 5.78
C TRP A 266 5.45 -6.72 7.05
N VAL A 267 4.74 -7.49 7.86
CA VAL A 267 4.43 -7.15 9.25
C VAL A 267 5.28 -8.03 10.16
N GLU A 268 5.99 -7.43 11.11
CA GLU A 268 6.77 -8.14 12.12
C GLU A 268 6.30 -7.79 13.54
N VAL A 269 6.53 -8.70 14.47
CA VAL A 269 6.26 -8.52 15.90
C VAL A 269 7.42 -9.15 16.65
N ARG A 270 8.02 -8.40 17.60
CA ARG A 270 9.22 -8.83 18.35
C ARG A 270 10.38 -9.25 17.44
N GLY A 271 10.57 -8.53 16.33
CA GLY A 271 11.61 -8.81 15.34
C GLY A 271 11.38 -10.08 14.50
N LYS A 272 10.20 -10.71 14.60
CA LYS A 272 9.84 -11.89 13.81
C LYS A 272 8.79 -11.56 12.77
N LYS A 273 9.04 -11.92 11.51
CA LYS A 273 8.10 -11.70 10.40
C LYS A 273 6.86 -12.59 10.57
N ARG A 274 5.69 -11.97 10.38
CA ARG A 274 4.37 -12.59 10.57
C ARG A 274 3.63 -12.82 9.26
N TYR A 275 3.68 -11.80 8.42
CA TYR A 275 3.00 -11.76 7.14
C TYR A 275 3.93 -11.08 6.15
N CYS A 276 4.21 -11.76 5.05
CA CYS A 276 5.22 -11.34 4.08
C CYS A 276 4.62 -11.33 2.68
N PHE A 277 4.88 -10.25 1.96
CA PHE A 277 4.31 -9.99 0.64
C PHE A 277 5.39 -9.43 -0.26
N GLY A 278 5.31 -9.75 -1.54
CA GLY A 278 6.31 -9.34 -2.49
C GLY A 278 6.37 -10.26 -3.70
N PRO A 279 7.40 -10.11 -4.54
CA PRO A 279 7.53 -10.91 -5.74
C PRO A 279 7.87 -12.38 -5.45
N LYS A 280 8.55 -12.66 -4.33
CA LYS A 280 8.89 -14.02 -3.86
C LYS A 280 8.91 -14.03 -2.32
N PRO A 281 7.74 -13.93 -1.67
CA PRO A 281 7.68 -13.74 -0.24
C PRO A 281 8.24 -14.97 0.49
N SER A 282 8.87 -14.72 1.63
CA SER A 282 9.30 -15.74 2.59
C SER A 282 8.08 -16.54 3.06
N THR A 283 8.27 -17.84 3.30
CA THR A 283 7.22 -18.75 3.79
C THR A 283 7.75 -19.69 4.86
N GLY A 284 6.86 -20.36 5.59
CA GLY A 284 7.26 -21.35 6.60
C GLY A 284 7.91 -20.71 7.83
N SER A 285 9.09 -21.21 8.22
CA SER A 285 9.79 -20.76 9.44
C SER A 285 10.17 -19.28 9.42
N ASP A 286 10.38 -18.72 8.23
CA ASP A 286 10.87 -17.36 8.04
C ASP A 286 9.73 -16.33 8.02
N CYS A 287 8.48 -16.80 7.88
CA CYS A 287 7.31 -15.95 7.91
C CYS A 287 6.05 -16.74 8.27
N GLN A 288 5.57 -16.57 9.51
CA GLN A 288 4.40 -17.28 10.02
C GLN A 288 3.59 -16.42 10.98
N PRO A 289 2.24 -16.54 10.99
CA PRO A 289 1.37 -15.70 11.81
C PRO A 289 1.67 -15.75 13.32
N THR A 290 2.14 -16.91 13.80
CA THR A 290 2.37 -17.21 15.22
C THR A 290 3.66 -17.99 15.41
N TYR A 291 4.34 -17.78 16.54
CA TYR A 291 5.54 -18.51 16.96
C TYR A 291 5.31 -19.15 18.33
N PRO A 292 5.99 -20.28 18.64
CA PRO A 292 5.80 -20.99 19.91
C PRO A 292 6.10 -20.17 21.18
N ASP A 293 6.97 -19.17 21.07
CA ASP A 293 7.39 -18.30 22.17
C ASP A 293 6.60 -16.98 22.24
N ASP A 294 5.45 -16.91 21.56
CA ASP A 294 4.55 -15.77 21.67
C ASP A 294 3.84 -15.75 23.01
N PRO A 295 3.83 -14.60 23.71
CA PRO A 295 2.98 -14.45 24.88
C PRO A 295 1.51 -14.55 24.48
N ALA A 296 0.68 -14.99 25.42
CA ALA A 296 -0.76 -15.02 25.22
C ALA A 296 -1.27 -13.64 24.76
N PRO A 297 -2.24 -13.59 23.83
CA PRO A 297 -2.83 -12.33 23.42
C PRO A 297 -3.32 -11.55 24.64
N VAL A 298 -2.69 -10.42 24.90
CA VAL A 298 -3.16 -9.49 25.92
C VAL A 298 -4.26 -8.69 25.25
N ASN A 299 -5.46 -8.70 25.83
CA ASN A 299 -6.53 -7.80 25.42
C ASN A 299 -6.43 -6.59 26.37
N PRO A 300 -5.70 -5.52 26.01
CA PRO A 300 -5.53 -4.35 26.88
C PRO A 300 -6.86 -3.63 27.14
#